data_AF-A0AA41BJ08-F1
#
_entry.id   AF-A0AA41BJ08-F1
#
_cell.length_a   1.000
_cell.length_b   1.000
_cell.length_c   1.000
_cell.angle_alpha   90.00
_cell.angle_beta   90.00
_cell.angle_gamma   90.00
#
_symmetry.space_group_name_H-M   'P 1'
#
loop_
_entity.id
_entity.type
_entity.pdbx_description
1 polymer ?
#
loop_
_entity_poly.entity_id
_entity_poly.type
_entity_poly.pdbx_seq_one_letter_code
_entity_poly.pdbx_strand_id
1 'polypeptide(L)'
;MNAENFKLKIASYDTLTLYLTKREEIKDENGFSSRRIPRSDLDFQKIREHLLQIDADILAIQNLRNEAEALNILSEDYSCFVNKRSTQSHRGIGICWKKNKFSISNIQIHKADIPLFFKAQYNQERFVELQIPIGKSYYSFWSVYLYKDKERRIDQLYLLNNLLRKNKIFFVLGNFNDPLYSAHFPGKLFQKDFQFLTQDVT
;
A
#
# COMPACT_ATOMS: atom_id res chain seq x y z
N MET A 1 -10.91 -0.18 25.04
CA MET A 1 -10.78 -1.52 24.41
C MET A 1 -9.69 -2.28 25.14
N ASN A 2 -9.92 -3.53 25.57
CA ASN A 2 -8.86 -4.38 26.15
C ASN A 2 -8.21 -5.20 25.03
N ALA A 3 -6.88 -5.29 24.98
CA ALA A 3 -6.15 -5.85 23.83
C ALA A 3 -6.29 -7.38 23.71
N GLU A 4 -6.54 -8.08 24.82
CA GLU A 4 -6.53 -9.55 24.89
C GLU A 4 -7.64 -10.25 24.09
N ASN A 5 -8.70 -9.52 23.69
CA ASN A 5 -9.81 -10.07 22.89
C ASN A 5 -10.03 -9.30 21.56
N PHE A 6 -9.09 -8.44 21.16
CA PHE A 6 -9.27 -7.61 19.98
C PHE A 6 -8.91 -8.38 18.71
N LYS A 7 -9.92 -8.94 18.03
CA LYS A 7 -9.74 -9.55 16.71
C LYS A 7 -9.68 -8.48 15.63
N LEU A 8 -8.62 -8.55 14.82
CA LEU A 8 -8.37 -7.65 13.71
C LEU A 8 -8.18 -8.46 12.43
N LYS A 9 -8.95 -8.13 11.39
CA LYS A 9 -8.74 -8.63 10.03
C LYS A 9 -8.03 -7.56 9.23
N ILE A 10 -6.83 -7.86 8.74
CA ILE A 10 -6.09 -6.94 7.87
C ILE A 10 -5.89 -7.59 6.51
N ALA A 11 -5.86 -6.79 5.46
CA ALA A 11 -5.63 -7.28 4.11
C ALA A 11 -4.82 -6.29 3.28
N SER A 12 -4.24 -6.80 2.20
CA SER A 12 -3.62 -6.00 1.15
C SER A 12 -4.26 -6.36 -0.18
N TYR A 13 -4.51 -5.36 -1.02
CA TYR A 13 -5.10 -5.57 -2.33
C TYR A 13 -4.45 -4.65 -3.37
N ASP A 14 -3.90 -5.23 -4.43
CA ASP A 14 -3.42 -4.48 -5.59
C ASP A 14 -4.50 -4.49 -6.67
N THR A 15 -5.01 -3.32 -7.04
CA THR A 15 -6.07 -3.20 -8.07
C THR A 15 -5.58 -3.49 -9.49
N LEU A 16 -4.27 -3.75 -9.68
CA LEU A 16 -3.62 -3.97 -10.97
C LEU A 16 -3.80 -2.82 -11.96
N THR A 17 -3.78 -1.57 -11.45
CA THR A 17 -4.14 -0.32 -12.15
C THR A 17 -5.56 -0.36 -12.72
N LEU A 18 -6.41 0.54 -12.24
CA LEU A 18 -7.80 0.67 -12.69
C LEU A 18 -7.95 1.31 -14.10
N TYR A 19 -6.83 1.49 -14.80
CA TYR A 19 -6.76 2.04 -16.15
C TYR A 19 -5.81 1.20 -16.99
N LEU A 20 -6.27 0.75 -18.15
CA LEU A 20 -5.43 0.05 -19.12
C LEU A 20 -4.60 1.09 -19.90
N THR A 21 -3.29 0.89 -19.97
CA THR A 21 -2.41 1.61 -20.90
C THR A 21 -2.05 0.69 -22.06
N LYS A 22 -2.36 1.07 -23.30
CA LYS A 22 -1.78 0.43 -24.49
C LYS A 22 -0.26 0.64 -24.47
N ARG A 23 0.49 -0.40 -24.87
CA ARG A 23 1.96 -0.51 -24.75
C ARG A 23 2.75 0.58 -25.51
N GLU A 24 2.11 1.35 -26.38
CA GLU A 24 2.77 2.31 -27.29
C GLU A 24 1.99 3.62 -27.39
N GLU A 25 2.00 4.52 -26.40
CA GLU A 25 1.27 5.79 -26.57
C GLU A 25 1.91 7.04 -25.98
N ILE A 26 1.75 8.10 -26.77
CA ILE A 26 2.14 9.49 -26.59
C ILE A 26 1.61 10.03 -25.25
N LYS A 27 2.53 10.62 -24.49
CA LYS A 27 2.26 11.28 -23.22
C LYS A 27 1.66 12.67 -23.48
N ASP A 28 0.59 13.01 -22.77
CA ASP A 28 0.04 14.37 -22.71
C ASP A 28 0.98 15.31 -21.95
N GLU A 29 0.59 16.57 -21.85
CA GLU A 29 1.33 17.65 -21.16
C GLU A 29 1.68 17.35 -19.69
N ASN A 30 0.99 16.39 -19.06
CA ASN A 30 1.23 15.93 -17.70
C ASN A 30 1.98 14.59 -17.65
N GLY A 31 2.50 14.10 -18.78
CA GLY A 31 3.24 12.85 -18.86
C GLY A 31 2.36 11.60 -18.99
N PHE A 32 1.06 11.76 -19.26
CA PHE A 32 0.09 10.67 -19.27
C PHE A 32 -0.23 10.11 -20.66
N SER A 33 -0.29 8.78 -20.90
CA SER A 33 -0.96 8.25 -22.10
C SER A 33 -2.36 8.87 -22.26
N SER A 34 -2.59 9.46 -23.44
CA SER A 34 -3.79 10.23 -23.81
C SER A 34 -5.01 9.38 -24.17
N ARG A 35 -4.88 8.04 -24.26
CA ARG A 35 -6.00 7.11 -24.52
C ARG A 35 -6.09 6.01 -23.45
N ARG A 36 -6.20 6.41 -22.19
CA ARG A 36 -6.51 5.49 -21.10
C ARG A 36 -7.98 5.12 -21.14
N ILE A 37 -8.26 3.82 -21.06
CA ILE A 37 -9.62 3.32 -20.90
C ILE A 37 -9.80 3.06 -19.39
N PRO A 38 -10.68 3.80 -18.69
CA PRO A 38 -11.06 3.43 -17.33
C PRO A 38 -11.61 2.01 -17.36
N ARG A 39 -11.35 1.23 -16.30
CA ARG A 39 -12.03 -0.05 -16.13
C ARG A 39 -13.54 0.15 -16.14
N SER A 40 -14.26 -0.88 -16.59
CA SER A 40 -15.71 -0.83 -16.67
C SER A 40 -16.33 -0.77 -15.27
N ASP A 41 -17.54 -0.22 -15.15
CA ASP A 41 -18.27 -0.23 -13.87
C ASP A 41 -18.43 -1.65 -13.31
N LEU A 42 -18.53 -2.65 -14.19
CA LEU A 42 -18.56 -4.07 -13.83
C LEU A 42 -17.27 -4.53 -13.13
N ASP A 43 -16.10 -4.03 -13.54
CA ASP A 43 -14.84 -4.34 -12.87
C ASP A 43 -14.79 -3.72 -11.47
N PHE A 44 -15.26 -2.47 -11.33
CA PHE A 44 -15.38 -1.81 -10.02
C PHE A 44 -16.33 -2.58 -9.10
N GLN A 45 -17.47 -3.05 -9.63
CA GLN A 45 -18.42 -3.88 -8.89
C GLN A 45 -17.80 -5.20 -8.43
N LYS A 46 -17.11 -5.92 -9.32
CA LYS A 46 -16.42 -7.19 -8.95
C LYS A 46 -15.37 -7.00 -7.88
N ILE A 47 -14.57 -5.92 -7.98
CA ILE A 47 -13.58 -5.58 -6.95
C ILE A 47 -14.28 -5.28 -5.63
N ARG A 48 -15.36 -4.48 -5.66
CA ARG A 48 -16.14 -4.15 -4.46
C ARG A 48 -16.71 -5.40 -3.79
N GLU A 49 -17.36 -6.29 -4.55
CA GLU A 49 -17.90 -7.55 -4.05
C GLU A 49 -16.82 -8.43 -3.42
N HIS A 50 -15.65 -8.52 -4.05
CA HIS A 50 -14.52 -9.25 -3.50
C HIS A 50 -14.00 -8.64 -2.19
N LEU A 51 -13.81 -7.31 -2.14
CA LEU A 51 -13.35 -6.61 -0.93
C LEU A 51 -14.38 -6.68 0.20
N LEU A 52 -15.68 -6.69 -0.11
CA LEU A 52 -16.76 -6.92 0.85
C LEU A 52 -16.72 -8.33 1.44
N GLN A 53 -16.36 -9.36 0.67
CA GLN A 53 -16.17 -10.72 1.20
C GLN A 53 -14.95 -10.82 2.11
N ILE A 54 -13.88 -10.08 1.78
CA ILE A 54 -12.72 -9.98 2.67
C ILE A 54 -13.10 -9.24 3.96
N ASP A 55 -13.93 -8.19 3.91
CA ASP A 55 -14.40 -7.45 5.10
C ASP A 55 -13.27 -7.08 6.10
N ALA A 56 -12.14 -6.62 5.59
CA ALA A 56 -10.98 -6.29 6.41
C ALA A 56 -11.24 -5.05 7.28
N ASP A 57 -10.84 -5.09 8.54
CA ASP A 57 -10.88 -3.91 9.41
C ASP A 57 -9.93 -2.81 8.95
N ILE A 58 -8.78 -3.21 8.40
CA ILE A 58 -7.76 -2.33 7.82
C ILE A 58 -7.30 -2.93 6.49
N LEU A 59 -7.26 -2.11 5.45
CA LEU A 59 -6.96 -2.53 4.09
C LEU A 59 -5.90 -1.62 3.47
N ALA A 60 -4.77 -2.20 3.06
CA ALA A 60 -3.79 -1.51 2.24
C ALA A 60 -4.12 -1.73 0.77
N ILE A 61 -4.33 -0.65 0.01
CA ILE A 61 -4.68 -0.73 -1.40
C ILE A 61 -3.60 -0.07 -2.25
N GLN A 62 -3.08 -0.79 -3.24
CA GLN A 62 -2.10 -0.26 -4.19
C GLN A 62 -2.76 0.06 -5.53
N ASN A 63 -2.11 0.95 -6.31
CA ASN A 63 -2.57 1.40 -7.61
C ASN A 63 -3.90 2.16 -7.59
N LEU A 64 -4.08 3.01 -6.57
CA LEU A 64 -5.15 4.00 -6.51
C LEU A 64 -4.71 5.35 -7.04
N ARG A 65 -5.62 6.07 -7.69
CA ARG A 65 -5.45 7.45 -8.12
C ARG A 65 -5.68 8.42 -6.96
N ASN A 66 -6.74 8.20 -6.17
CA ASN A 66 -7.16 9.08 -5.08
C ASN A 66 -8.14 8.34 -4.14
N GLU A 67 -8.56 9.02 -3.08
CA GLU A 67 -9.51 8.53 -2.08
C GLU A 67 -10.89 8.25 -2.68
N ALA A 68 -11.35 9.07 -3.62
CA ALA A 68 -12.66 8.86 -4.26
C ALA A 68 -12.71 7.53 -5.01
N GLU A 69 -11.62 7.12 -5.65
CA GLU A 69 -11.51 5.82 -6.31
C GLU A 69 -11.47 4.67 -5.31
N ALA A 70 -10.84 4.86 -4.15
CA ALA A 70 -10.88 3.88 -3.08
C ALA A 70 -12.31 3.67 -2.57
N LEU A 71 -13.08 4.76 -2.43
CA LEU A 71 -14.48 4.70 -1.99
C LEU A 71 -15.39 4.08 -3.06
N ASN A 72 -15.04 4.14 -4.35
CA ASN A 72 -15.79 3.44 -5.39
C ASN A 72 -15.68 1.91 -5.28
N ILE A 73 -14.61 1.38 -4.71
CA ILE A 73 -14.40 -0.07 -4.55
C ILE A 73 -14.63 -0.56 -3.12
N LEU A 74 -15.00 0.32 -2.19
CA LEU A 74 -15.26 -0.02 -0.78
C LEU A 74 -16.67 0.37 -0.35
N SER A 75 -17.10 -0.17 0.80
CA SER A 75 -18.30 0.31 1.50
C SER A 75 -18.07 1.74 2.02
N GLU A 76 -19.16 2.49 2.19
CA GLU A 76 -19.16 3.80 2.87
C GLU A 76 -18.68 3.74 4.32
N ASP A 77 -18.63 2.55 4.92
CA ASP A 77 -18.11 2.29 6.26
C ASP A 77 -16.59 2.52 6.39
N TYR A 78 -15.88 2.65 5.26
CA TYR A 78 -14.44 2.87 5.24
C TYR A 78 -14.10 4.35 5.11
N SER A 79 -13.07 4.76 5.84
CA SER A 79 -12.29 5.95 5.52
C SER A 79 -10.97 5.53 4.90
N CYS A 80 -10.45 6.36 4.00
CA CYS A 80 -9.22 6.07 3.27
C CYS A 80 -8.32 7.29 3.22
N PHE A 81 -7.02 7.05 3.19
CA PHE A 81 -6.01 8.02 2.82
C PHE A 81 -5.19 7.48 1.65
N VAL A 82 -5.01 8.27 0.59
CA VAL A 82 -4.28 7.87 -0.61
C VAL A 82 -3.17 8.86 -0.91
N ASN A 83 -1.94 8.36 -0.79
CA ASN A 83 -0.78 9.14 -1.13
C ASN A 83 -0.40 8.93 -2.59
N LYS A 84 -0.49 10.00 -3.39
CA LYS A 84 -0.05 10.00 -4.78
C LYS A 84 1.48 10.02 -4.83
N ARG A 85 2.06 9.03 -5.51
CA ARG A 85 3.52 8.90 -5.73
C ARG A 85 4.09 10.08 -6.52
N SER A 86 3.36 10.57 -7.52
CA SER A 86 3.73 11.76 -8.30
C SER A 86 2.51 12.33 -9.02
N THR A 87 2.62 13.56 -9.55
CA THR A 87 1.61 14.15 -10.44
C THR A 87 1.39 13.34 -11.72
N GLN A 88 2.36 12.51 -12.12
CA GLN A 88 2.37 11.79 -13.41
C GLN A 88 2.02 10.30 -13.30
N SER A 89 1.90 9.75 -12.08
CA SER A 89 1.64 8.32 -11.85
C SER A 89 0.33 8.11 -11.09
N HIS A 90 -0.60 7.31 -11.65
CA HIS A 90 -1.79 6.80 -10.96
C HIS A 90 -1.48 5.63 -10.00
N ARG A 91 -0.22 5.50 -9.57
CA ARG A 91 0.23 4.43 -8.69
C ARG A 91 0.31 4.93 -7.25
N GLY A 92 -0.80 5.47 -6.77
CA GLY A 92 -0.94 5.87 -5.38
C GLY A 92 -1.00 4.65 -4.47
N ILE A 93 -0.63 4.90 -3.22
CA ILE A 93 -0.64 3.92 -2.15
C ILE A 93 -1.69 4.40 -1.14
N GLY A 94 -2.71 3.57 -0.96
CA GLY A 94 -3.82 3.81 -0.06
C GLY A 94 -3.74 2.96 1.21
N ILE A 95 -4.27 3.50 2.29
CA ILE A 95 -4.64 2.72 3.48
C ILE A 95 -6.05 3.14 3.90
N CYS A 96 -6.89 2.14 4.17
CA CYS A 96 -8.29 2.32 4.53
C CYS A 96 -8.60 1.57 5.82
N TRP A 97 -9.57 2.05 6.58
CA TRP A 97 -9.98 1.46 7.85
C TRP A 97 -11.48 1.68 8.09
N LYS A 98 -12.10 0.76 8.85
CA LYS A 98 -13.51 0.88 9.25
C LYS A 98 -13.72 2.03 10.25
N LYS A 99 -14.56 3.00 9.88
CA LYS A 99 -14.87 4.20 10.69
C LYS A 99 -15.47 3.86 12.05
N ASN A 100 -16.33 2.86 12.09
CA ASN A 100 -17.04 2.45 13.30
C ASN A 100 -16.15 1.69 14.31
N LYS A 101 -15.01 1.14 13.86
CA LYS A 101 -14.11 0.35 14.69
C LYS A 101 -12.93 1.18 15.22
N PHE A 102 -12.52 2.21 14.49
CA PHE A 102 -11.36 3.02 14.83
C PHE A 102 -11.64 4.52 14.71
N SER A 103 -11.40 5.22 15.81
CA SER A 103 -11.14 6.66 15.78
C SER A 103 -9.63 6.83 15.54
N ILE A 104 -9.24 7.26 14.33
CA ILE A 104 -7.83 7.36 13.93
C ILE A 104 -7.08 8.30 14.86
N SER A 105 -5.84 7.94 15.20
CA SER A 105 -4.94 8.87 15.90
C SER A 105 -4.01 9.62 14.95
N ASN A 106 -3.43 8.97 13.93
CA ASN A 106 -2.40 9.59 13.09
C ASN A 106 -2.17 8.86 11.76
N ILE A 107 -1.88 9.62 10.70
CA ILE A 107 -1.39 9.11 9.40
C ILE A 107 -0.07 9.79 9.09
N GLN A 108 0.97 8.99 8.81
CA GLN A 108 2.29 9.49 8.48
C GLN A 108 2.70 9.05 7.08
N ILE A 109 3.44 9.94 6.41
CA ILE A 109 4.02 9.69 5.10
C ILE A 109 5.53 9.63 5.27
N HIS A 110 6.11 8.46 5.05
CA HIS A 110 7.55 8.26 5.16
C HIS A 110 8.18 8.31 3.78
N LYS A 111 9.23 9.12 3.62
CA LYS A 111 9.90 9.33 2.34
C LYS A 111 11.31 8.77 2.36
N ALA A 112 11.78 8.34 1.19
CA ALA A 112 13.19 8.10 0.96
C ALA A 112 13.91 9.43 0.78
N ASP A 113 14.48 9.97 1.85
CA ASP A 113 15.41 11.10 1.75
C ASP A 113 16.78 10.55 1.36
N ILE A 114 16.99 10.30 0.07
CA ILE A 114 18.31 9.96 -0.45
C ILE A 114 19.05 11.28 -0.76
N PRO A 115 20.28 11.48 -0.26
CA PRO A 115 21.05 12.68 -0.55
C PRO A 115 21.20 12.91 -2.06
N LEU A 116 21.11 14.19 -2.48
CA LEU A 116 21.10 14.68 -3.87
C LEU A 116 22.19 14.11 -4.80
N PHE A 117 23.25 13.49 -4.27
CA PHE A 117 24.40 13.01 -5.04
C PHE A 117 24.17 11.68 -5.77
N PHE A 118 23.16 10.88 -5.39
CA PHE A 118 22.78 9.67 -6.14
C PHE A 118 21.35 9.80 -6.68
N LYS A 119 21.25 10.18 -7.96
CA LYS A 119 20.05 10.11 -8.80
C LYS A 119 18.79 10.78 -8.19
N ALA A 120 18.62 12.07 -8.51
CA ALA A 120 17.47 12.93 -8.18
C ALA A 120 16.05 12.40 -8.56
N GLN A 121 15.93 11.19 -9.12
CA GLN A 121 14.65 10.57 -9.49
C GLN A 121 14.02 9.71 -8.39
N TYR A 122 14.71 9.49 -7.26
CA TYR A 122 14.22 8.61 -6.18
C TYR A 122 13.39 9.32 -5.10
N ASN A 123 13.32 10.65 -5.12
CA ASN A 123 12.69 11.51 -4.10
C ASN A 123 11.14 11.44 -4.02
N GLN A 124 10.51 10.46 -4.65
CA GLN A 124 9.05 10.36 -4.77
C GLN A 124 8.47 9.13 -4.07
N GLU A 125 9.29 8.37 -3.37
CA GLU A 125 8.89 7.10 -2.80
C GLU A 125 8.35 7.30 -1.40
N ARG A 126 7.10 6.89 -1.21
CA ARG A 126 6.35 7.19 0.00
C ARG A 126 5.72 5.92 0.56
N PHE A 127 6.05 5.55 1.78
CA PHE A 127 5.25 4.58 2.55
C PHE A 127 4.17 5.35 3.30
N VAL A 128 3.01 4.73 3.46
CA VAL A 128 1.92 5.29 4.27
C VAL A 128 1.80 4.46 5.54
N GLU A 129 1.92 5.12 6.68
CA GLU A 129 1.71 4.50 8.00
C GLU A 129 0.41 5.03 8.59
N LEU A 130 -0.48 4.12 8.98
CA LEU A 130 -1.65 4.40 9.80
C LEU A 130 -1.36 3.91 11.21
N GLN A 131 -1.42 4.81 12.19
CA GLN A 131 -1.28 4.46 13.60
C GLN A 131 -2.66 4.43 14.24
N ILE A 132 -2.96 3.33 14.94
CA ILE A 132 -4.24 3.13 15.62
C ILE A 132 -3.97 2.76 17.09
N PRO A 133 -4.61 3.44 18.05
CA PRO A 133 -4.57 3.06 19.45
C PRO A 133 -5.50 1.85 19.67
N ILE A 134 -4.94 0.75 20.17
CA ILE A 134 -5.71 -0.44 20.58
C ILE A 134 -5.33 -0.75 22.02
N GLY A 135 -6.25 -0.47 22.94
CA GLY A 135 -5.98 -0.54 24.38
C GLY A 135 -4.93 0.48 24.82
N LYS A 136 -3.82 0.01 25.40
CA LYS A 136 -2.72 0.87 25.89
C LYS A 136 -1.57 1.00 24.89
N SER A 137 -1.70 0.42 23.70
CA SER A 137 -0.62 0.33 22.71
C SER A 137 -1.04 0.95 21.39
N TYR A 138 -0.05 1.46 20.66
CA TYR A 138 -0.22 1.90 19.28
C TYR A 138 0.24 0.81 18.33
N TYR A 139 -0.60 0.51 17.35
CA TYR A 139 -0.31 -0.45 16.29
C TYR A 139 -0.10 0.33 14.99
N SER A 140 0.96 0.01 14.27
CA SER A 140 1.33 0.69 13.03
C SER A 140 1.01 -0.19 11.82
N PHE A 141 0.21 0.31 10.90
CA PHE A 141 -0.16 -0.40 9.67
C PHE A 141 0.46 0.32 8.49
N TRP A 142 1.34 -0.38 7.79
CA TRP A 142 2.14 0.18 6.71
C TRP A 142 1.60 -0.31 5.37
N SER A 143 1.22 0.62 4.50
CA SER A 143 0.89 0.35 3.10
C SER A 143 2.11 0.62 2.22
N VAL A 144 2.56 -0.40 1.48
CA VAL A 144 3.76 -0.35 0.65
C VAL A 144 3.49 -0.74 -0.80
N TYR A 145 4.23 -0.13 -1.74
CA TYR A 145 4.26 -0.58 -3.12
C TYR A 145 5.65 -0.41 -3.73
N LEU A 146 6.40 -1.49 -3.81
CA LEU A 146 7.82 -1.42 -4.17
C LEU A 146 8.04 -1.40 -5.69
N TYR A 147 9.24 -1.04 -6.15
CA TYR A 147 9.58 -1.10 -7.57
C TYR A 147 9.73 -2.53 -8.07
N LYS A 148 9.39 -2.72 -9.36
CA LYS A 148 9.75 -3.93 -10.09
C LYS A 148 11.25 -4.02 -10.38
N ASP A 149 11.87 -2.87 -10.61
CA ASP A 149 13.32 -2.75 -10.75
C ASP A 149 14.03 -3.21 -9.46
N LYS A 150 15.01 -4.09 -9.61
CA LYS A 150 15.65 -4.78 -8.49
C LYS A 150 16.48 -3.84 -7.62
N GLU A 151 17.29 -2.97 -8.21
CA GLU A 151 18.16 -2.05 -7.46
C GLU A 151 17.31 -1.08 -6.63
N ARG A 152 16.33 -0.43 -7.27
CA ARG A 152 15.40 0.48 -6.58
C ARG A 152 14.62 -0.21 -5.47
N ARG A 153 14.19 -1.44 -5.70
CA ARG A 153 13.48 -2.22 -4.69
C ARG A 153 14.37 -2.51 -3.47
N ILE A 154 15.65 -2.83 -3.68
CA ILE A 154 16.59 -3.07 -2.58
C ILE A 154 16.73 -1.81 -1.71
N ASP A 155 16.90 -0.64 -2.33
CA ASP A 155 16.99 0.64 -1.60
C ASP A 155 15.73 0.92 -0.77
N GLN A 156 14.54 0.64 -1.34
CA GLN A 156 13.27 0.75 -0.62
C GLN A 156 13.17 -0.20 0.57
N LEU A 157 13.63 -1.44 0.41
CA LEU A 157 13.62 -2.43 1.48
C LEU A 157 14.55 -2.03 2.62
N TYR A 158 15.73 -1.46 2.32
CA TYR A 158 16.63 -0.93 3.35
C TYR A 158 16.00 0.21 4.13
N LEU A 159 15.41 1.18 3.43
CA LEU A 159 14.71 2.29 4.08
C LEU A 159 13.55 1.80 4.95
N LEU A 160 12.70 0.92 4.40
CA LEU A 160 11.58 0.34 5.11
C LEU A 160 12.06 -0.39 6.38
N ASN A 161 13.10 -1.21 6.29
CA ASN A 161 13.68 -1.89 7.45
C ASN A 161 14.16 -0.91 8.53
N ASN A 162 14.83 0.17 8.13
CA ASN A 162 15.32 1.20 9.06
C ASN A 162 14.18 1.95 9.77
N LEU A 163 13.06 2.18 9.07
CA LEU A 163 11.86 2.79 9.66
C LEU A 163 11.18 1.82 10.62
N LEU A 164 10.97 0.58 10.19
CA LEU A 164 10.25 -0.44 10.96
C LEU A 164 10.96 -0.84 12.26
N ARG A 165 12.30 -0.84 12.28
CA ARG A 165 13.08 -1.08 13.51
C ARG A 165 12.80 -0.11 14.65
N LYS A 166 12.23 1.07 14.35
CA LYS A 166 11.83 2.05 15.36
C LYS A 166 10.46 1.75 15.96
N ASN A 167 9.65 0.91 15.31
CA ASN A 167 8.28 0.62 15.72
C ASN A 167 8.23 -0.73 16.45
N LYS A 168 7.58 -0.74 17.62
CA LYS A 168 7.48 -1.95 18.45
C LYS A 168 6.42 -2.95 17.96
N ILE A 169 5.32 -2.47 17.40
CA ILE A 169 4.20 -3.30 16.95
C ILE A 169 3.69 -2.77 15.61
N PHE A 170 3.91 -3.55 14.56
CA PHE A 170 3.55 -3.12 13.22
C PHE A 170 3.14 -4.28 12.31
N PHE A 171 2.43 -3.93 11.25
CA PHE A 171 2.07 -4.80 10.14
C PHE A 171 2.46 -4.12 8.83
N VAL A 172 3.08 -4.86 7.92
CA VAL A 172 3.44 -4.36 6.59
C VAL A 172 2.58 -5.07 5.56
N LEU A 173 1.84 -4.27 4.80
CA LEU A 173 0.84 -4.71 3.85
C LEU A 173 1.16 -4.08 2.50
N GLY A 174 1.24 -4.87 1.45
CA GLY A 174 1.46 -4.32 0.13
C GLY A 174 2.06 -5.25 -0.88
N ASN A 175 2.26 -4.71 -2.07
CA ASN A 175 2.92 -5.42 -3.16
C ASN A 175 4.43 -5.10 -3.15
N PHE A 176 5.22 -6.12 -2.82
CA PHE A 176 6.67 -6.05 -2.75
C PHE A 176 7.34 -6.20 -4.13
N ASN A 177 6.61 -6.61 -5.17
CA ASN A 177 7.14 -6.92 -6.51
C ASN A 177 8.36 -7.88 -6.47
N ASP A 178 8.41 -8.77 -5.48
CA ASP A 178 9.47 -9.75 -5.31
C ASP A 178 8.86 -11.11 -4.90
N PRO A 179 9.11 -12.20 -5.64
CA PRO A 179 8.67 -13.52 -5.23
C PRO A 179 9.43 -13.98 -3.97
N LEU A 180 8.68 -14.33 -2.92
CA LEU A 180 9.19 -14.81 -1.63
C LEU A 180 10.18 -16.00 -1.75
N TYR A 181 10.08 -16.78 -2.83
CA TYR A 181 10.85 -18.00 -3.07
C TYR A 181 12.13 -17.81 -3.89
N SER A 182 12.53 -16.57 -4.25
CA SER A 182 13.83 -16.40 -4.89
C SER A 182 14.94 -16.71 -3.87
N ALA A 183 15.92 -17.54 -4.23
CA ALA A 183 17.07 -17.85 -3.36
C ALA A 183 17.86 -16.59 -2.93
N HIS A 184 17.61 -15.47 -3.61
CA HIS A 184 18.15 -14.14 -3.38
C HIS A 184 17.09 -13.15 -2.86
N PHE A 185 15.98 -13.64 -2.28
CA PHE A 185 14.91 -12.80 -1.74
C PHE A 185 15.54 -11.85 -0.72
N PRO A 186 15.53 -10.53 -0.98
CA PRO A 186 16.15 -9.58 -0.06
C PRO A 186 15.40 -9.52 1.27
N GLY A 187 14.21 -10.12 1.37
CA GLY A 187 13.53 -10.27 2.66
C GLY A 187 14.17 -11.26 3.61
N LYS A 188 15.33 -11.86 3.30
CA LYS A 188 16.28 -12.30 4.34
C LYS A 188 16.66 -11.16 5.32
N LEU A 189 16.57 -9.89 4.91
CA LEU A 189 16.67 -8.73 5.83
C LEU A 189 15.56 -8.73 6.88
N PHE A 190 14.36 -9.19 6.52
CA PHE A 190 13.20 -9.18 7.39
C PHE A 190 12.97 -10.52 8.10
N GLN A 191 13.41 -11.65 7.52
CA GLN A 191 13.17 -12.99 8.08
C GLN A 191 13.85 -13.26 9.43
N LYS A 192 14.96 -12.56 9.75
CA LYS A 192 15.56 -12.64 11.09
C LYS A 192 14.73 -11.90 12.16
N ASP A 193 14.02 -10.86 11.75
CA ASP A 193 13.44 -9.87 12.65
C ASP A 193 11.89 -9.94 12.68
N PHE A 194 11.24 -10.55 11.67
CA PHE A 194 9.79 -10.49 11.45
C PHE A 194 9.18 -11.79 10.91
N GLN A 195 7.92 -12.06 11.30
CA GLN A 195 7.11 -13.15 10.75
C GLN A 195 6.31 -12.66 9.54
N PHE A 196 6.31 -13.46 8.46
CA PHE A 196 5.48 -13.23 7.28
C PHE A 196 4.19 -14.04 7.39
N LEU A 197 3.03 -13.39 7.25
CA LEU A 197 1.73 -14.04 7.13
C LEU A 197 1.29 -13.96 5.67
N THR A 198 1.21 -15.10 4.98
CA THR A 198 0.60 -15.22 3.66
C THR A 198 -0.69 -16.01 3.79
N GLN A 199 -1.75 -15.59 3.10
CA GLN A 199 -2.86 -16.49 2.81
C GLN A 199 -2.47 -17.31 1.59
N ASP A 200 -2.28 -18.61 1.77
CA ASP A 200 -2.26 -19.54 0.66
C ASP A 200 -3.66 -19.56 0.05
N VAL A 201 -3.76 -19.07 -1.19
CA VAL A 201 -4.95 -19.26 -2.01
C VAL A 201 -4.80 -20.64 -2.66
N THR A 202 -5.26 -21.67 -1.95
CA THR A 202 -5.47 -23.02 -2.50
C THR A 202 -6.76 -23.07 -3.31
#